data_AF-A0A661R342-F1
#
_entry.id   AF-A0A661R342-F1
#
_cell.length_a   1.000
_cell.length_b   1.000
_cell.length_c   1.000
_cell.angle_alpha   90.00
_cell.angle_beta   90.00
_cell.angle_gamma   90.00
#
_symmetry.space_group_name_H-M   'P 1'
#
loop_
_entity.id
_entity.type
_entity.pdbx_description
1 polymer ?
#
loop_
_entity_poly.entity_id
_entity_poly.type
_entity_poly.pdbx_seq_one_letter_code
_entity_poly.pdbx_strand_id
1 'polypeptide(L)'
;MKEIKSKDLAEAFGIGIPKWKRWAREFLGPGPGKMMRGYGREYTALDALRVYLGGVLVSEKGLAIEEAKKAIDELWPWLQRQGYL
;
A
#
# COMPACT_ATOMS: atom_id res chain seq x y z
N MET A 1 14.98 10.43 -8.04
CA MET A 1 13.63 9.84 -7.99
C MET A 1 12.76 10.72 -7.12
N LYS A 2 11.49 10.92 -7.47
CA LYS A 2 10.55 11.71 -6.67
C LYS A 2 10.20 10.92 -5.40
N GLU A 3 10.40 11.52 -4.24
CA GLU A 3 9.98 10.96 -2.96
C GLU A 3 8.44 11.00 -2.92
N ILE A 4 7.79 9.83 -2.89
CA ILE A 4 6.33 9.72 -2.81
C ILE A 4 5.95 9.55 -1.34
N LYS A 5 5.09 10.43 -0.81
CA LYS A 5 4.64 10.39 0.58
C LYS A 5 3.17 10.00 0.67
N SER A 6 2.74 9.68 1.89
CA SER A 6 1.34 9.35 2.18
C SER A 6 0.37 10.47 1.77
N LYS A 7 0.80 11.75 1.86
CA LYS A 7 -0.03 12.89 1.47
C LYS A 7 -0.29 12.89 -0.04
N ASP A 8 0.76 12.67 -0.83
CA ASP A 8 0.66 12.67 -2.30
C ASP A 8 -0.30 11.58 -2.79
N LEU A 9 -0.19 10.38 -2.23
CA LEU A 9 -1.04 9.23 -2.61
C LEU A 9 -2.47 9.37 -2.09
N ALA A 10 -2.64 9.87 -0.86
CA ALA A 10 -3.95 10.17 -0.30
C ALA A 10 -4.71 11.19 -1.16
N GLU A 11 -4.05 12.26 -1.57
CA GLU A 11 -4.61 13.29 -2.45
C GLU A 11 -4.92 12.73 -3.86
N ALA A 12 -3.95 12.05 -4.48
CA ALA A 12 -4.09 11.51 -5.84
C ALA A 12 -5.26 10.52 -5.97
N PHE A 13 -5.55 9.75 -4.91
CA PHE A 13 -6.61 8.74 -4.91
C PHE A 13 -7.89 9.18 -4.19
N GLY A 14 -7.96 10.43 -3.69
CA GLY A 14 -9.12 10.90 -2.93
C GLY A 14 -9.37 10.11 -1.63
N ILE A 15 -8.31 9.55 -1.03
CA ILE A 15 -8.37 8.75 0.21
C ILE A 15 -7.92 9.63 1.37
N GLY A 16 -8.67 9.66 2.48
CA GLY A 16 -8.24 10.37 3.68
C GLY A 16 -6.87 9.88 4.18
N ILE A 17 -5.96 10.81 4.52
CA ILE A 17 -4.59 10.48 4.98
C ILE A 17 -4.55 9.43 6.11
N PRO A 18 -5.42 9.48 7.15
CA PRO A 18 -5.43 8.45 8.19
C PRO A 18 -5.80 7.06 7.64
N LYS A 19 -6.73 7.01 6.70
CA LYS A 19 -7.16 5.76 6.03
C LYS A 19 -6.02 5.18 5.21
N TRP A 20 -5.32 6.00 4.42
CA TRP A 20 -4.12 5.58 3.69
C TRP A 20 -3.04 5.03 4.63
N LYS A 21 -2.71 5.77 5.69
CA LYS A 21 -1.67 5.34 6.66
C LYS A 21 -2.02 4.02 7.34
N ARG A 22 -3.31 3.78 7.63
CA ARG A 22 -3.79 2.49 8.15
C ARG A 22 -3.54 1.38 7.13
N TRP A 23 -3.98 1.55 5.88
CA TRP A 23 -3.76 0.56 4.83
C TRP A 23 -2.27 0.28 4.60
N ALA A 24 -1.43 1.32 4.56
CA ALA A 24 0.01 1.15 4.42
C ALA A 24 0.61 0.31 5.55
N ARG A 25 0.11 0.44 6.78
CA ARG A 25 0.55 -0.41 7.90
C ARG A 25 0.13 -1.86 7.72
N GLU A 26 -1.09 -2.10 7.24
CA GLU A 26 -1.60 -3.46 7.03
C GLU A 26 -0.88 -4.20 5.89
N PHE A 27 -0.67 -3.54 4.76
CA PHE A 27 -0.21 -4.19 3.51
C PHE A 27 1.30 -4.13 3.27
N LEU A 28 2.01 -3.23 3.96
CA LEU A 28 3.48 -3.12 3.89
C LEU A 28 4.16 -3.32 5.25
N GLY A 29 3.40 -3.64 6.30
CA GLY A 29 3.92 -3.78 7.67
C GLY A 29 4.39 -2.46 8.30
N PRO A 30 5.01 -2.53 9.50
CA PRO A 30 5.69 -1.38 10.08
C PRO A 30 6.79 -0.90 9.14
N GLY A 31 6.89 0.41 8.91
CA GLY A 31 7.95 0.97 8.06
C GLY A 31 9.35 0.61 8.58
N PRO A 32 10.41 0.73 7.75
CA PRO A 32 11.77 0.38 8.16
C PRO A 32 12.12 1.06 9.50
N GLY A 33 12.64 0.27 10.44
CA GLY A 33 12.89 0.66 11.84
C GLY A 33 13.87 1.83 12.06
N LYS A 34 14.39 2.44 10.99
CA LYS A 34 15.13 3.72 10.99
C LYS A 34 14.25 4.93 10.67
N MET A 35 12.94 4.85 10.88
CA MET A 35 12.06 6.02 10.95
C MET A 35 12.33 6.79 12.27
N MET A 36 13.58 7.20 12.47
CA MET A 36 14.01 8.07 13.55
C MET A 36 13.37 9.44 13.29
N ARG A 37 12.52 9.87 14.22
CA ARG A 37 12.27 11.30 14.52
C ARG A 37 11.86 12.15 13.31
N GLY A 38 10.66 11.91 12.75
CA GLY A 38 9.89 12.98 12.09
C GLY A 38 9.69 12.92 10.58
N TYR A 39 10.37 12.04 9.84
CA TYR A 39 10.13 11.87 8.40
C TYR A 39 9.15 10.73 8.14
N GLY A 40 8.10 11.00 7.34
CA GLY A 40 7.02 10.07 6.99
C GLY A 40 7.49 8.89 6.13
N ARG A 41 6.63 7.86 5.96
CA ARG A 41 6.92 6.71 5.09
C ARG A 41 7.07 7.20 3.65
N GLU A 42 8.19 6.85 3.03
CA GLU A 42 8.40 6.95 1.58
C GLU A 42 7.87 5.70 0.89
N TYR A 43 7.31 5.87 -0.31
CA TYR A 43 6.73 4.79 -1.10
C TYR A 43 7.41 4.69 -2.46
N THR A 44 7.63 3.46 -2.92
CA THR A 44 7.80 3.20 -4.36
C THR A 44 6.44 3.17 -5.06
N ALA A 45 6.43 3.20 -6.40
CA ALA A 45 5.20 3.00 -7.16
C ALA A 45 4.57 1.62 -6.88
N LEU A 46 5.39 0.59 -6.66
CA LEU A 46 4.92 -0.75 -6.32
C LEU A 46 4.30 -0.82 -4.91
N ASP A 47 4.89 -0.12 -3.95
CA ASP A 47 4.30 0.02 -2.61
C ASP A 47 2.93 0.72 -2.70
N ALA A 48 2.84 1.79 -3.47
CA ALA A 48 1.60 2.53 -3.66
C ALA A 48 0.52 1.64 -4.31
N LEU A 49 0.88 0.88 -5.35
CA LEU A 49 -0.01 -0.07 -6.02
C LEU A 49 -0.51 -1.13 -5.03
N ARG A 50 0.39 -1.75 -4.26
CA ARG A 50 0.05 -2.80 -3.30
C ARG A 50 -0.91 -2.31 -2.23
N VAL A 51 -0.65 -1.13 -1.66
CA VAL A 51 -1.51 -0.51 -0.64
C VAL A 51 -2.87 -0.12 -1.20
N TYR A 52 -2.89 0.51 -2.38
CA TYR A 52 -4.13 0.94 -3.01
C TYR A 52 -5.02 -0.26 -3.35
N LEU A 53 -4.46 -1.29 -3.99
CA LEU A 53 -5.18 -2.52 -4.33
C LEU A 53 -5.77 -3.19 -3.08
N GLY A 54 -4.96 -3.39 -2.03
CA GLY A 54 -5.43 -3.98 -0.79
C GLY A 54 -6.51 -3.14 -0.10
N GLY A 55 -6.36 -1.83 -0.13
CA GLY A 55 -7.35 -0.90 0.38
C GLY A 55 -8.69 -1.00 -0.33
N VAL A 56 -8.69 -1.03 -1.66
CA VAL A 56 -9.90 -1.17 -2.49
C VAL A 56 -10.59 -2.51 -2.22
N LEU A 57 -9.85 -3.62 -2.14
CA LEU A 57 -10.41 -4.93 -1.80
C LEU A 57 -11.12 -4.90 -0.45
N VAL A 58 -10.56 -4.24 0.55
CA VAL A 58 -11.18 -4.14 1.88
C VAL A 58 -12.38 -3.17 1.88
N SER A 59 -12.25 -1.96 1.34
CA SER A 59 -13.30 -0.94 1.49
C SER A 59 -14.41 -1.00 0.46
N GLU A 60 -14.13 -1.46 -0.75
CA GLU A 60 -15.12 -1.49 -1.84
C GLU A 60 -15.66 -2.88 -2.09
N LYS A 61 -14.84 -3.92 -1.91
CA LYS A 61 -15.26 -5.32 -2.07
C LYS A 61 -15.62 -5.99 -0.74
N GLY A 62 -15.37 -5.34 0.39
CA GLY A 62 -15.78 -5.81 1.71
C GLY A 62 -14.99 -7.02 2.22
N LEU A 63 -13.82 -7.31 1.65
CA LEU A 63 -12.98 -8.43 2.10
C LEU A 63 -12.42 -8.16 3.50
N ALA A 64 -12.22 -9.22 4.28
CA ALA A 64 -11.39 -9.12 5.48
C ALA A 64 -9.93 -8.80 5.09
N ILE A 65 -9.19 -8.15 6.00
CA ILE A 65 -7.80 -7.74 5.74
C ILE A 65 -6.92 -8.94 5.33
N GLU A 66 -7.06 -10.08 6.02
CA GLU A 66 -6.28 -11.29 5.73
C GLU A 66 -6.66 -11.93 4.38
N GLU A 67 -7.93 -11.86 3.99
CA GLU A 67 -8.38 -12.32 2.66
C GLU A 67 -7.81 -11.44 1.55
N ALA A 68 -7.82 -10.12 1.74
CA ALA A 68 -7.24 -9.18 0.79
C ALA A 68 -5.72 -9.37 0.66
N LYS A 69 -5.01 -9.60 1.78
CA LYS A 69 -3.58 -9.94 1.78
C LYS A 69 -3.32 -11.22 0.99
N LYS A 70 -4.07 -12.28 1.27
CA LYS A 70 -3.95 -13.56 0.56
C LYS A 70 -4.17 -13.40 -0.96
N ALA A 71 -5.22 -12.69 -1.37
CA ALA A 71 -5.48 -12.45 -2.78
C ALA A 71 -4.33 -11.70 -3.47
N ILE A 72 -3.75 -10.71 -2.79
CA ILE A 72 -2.57 -9.99 -3.28
C ILE A 72 -1.36 -10.92 -3.36
N ASP A 73 -1.10 -11.73 -2.34
CA ASP A 73 0.05 -12.64 -2.28
C ASP A 73 -0.03 -13.78 -3.30
N GLU A 74 -1.23 -14.14 -3.76
CA GLU A 74 -1.44 -15.06 -4.88
C GLU A 74 -1.23 -14.36 -6.24
N LEU A 75 -1.68 -13.11 -6.38
CA LEU A 75 -1.58 -12.33 -7.62
C LEU A 75 -0.15 -11.84 -7.89
N TRP A 76 0.56 -11.36 -6.87
CA TRP A 76 1.86 -10.69 -7.02
C TRP A 76 2.92 -11.58 -7.71
N PRO A 77 3.11 -12.85 -7.30
CA PRO A 77 4.07 -13.75 -7.95
C PRO A 77 3.66 -14.08 -9.39
N TRP A 78 2.36 -14.10 -9.69
CA TRP A 78 1.90 -14.26 -11.08
C TRP A 78 2.30 -13.05 -11.93
N LEU A 79 2.07 -11.82 -11.45
CA LEU A 79 2.46 -10.59 -12.16
C LEU A 79 3.97 -10.52 -12.43
N GLN A 80 4.79 -10.88 -11.45
CA GLN A 80 6.25 -10.94 -11.60
C GLN A 80 6.67 -11.95 -12.67
N ARG A 81 6.06 -13.14 -12.68
CA ARG A 81 6.35 -14.16 -13.71
C ARG A 81 5.99 -13.72 -15.12
N GLN A 82 5.02 -12.82 -15.27
CA GLN A 82 4.64 -12.25 -16.56
C GLN A 82 5.49 -11.03 -16.96
N GLY A 83 6.35 -10.51 -16.07
CA GLY A 83 7.17 -9.33 -16.32
C GLY A 83 6.43 -7.99 -16.21
N TYR A 84 5.28 -7.96 -15.52
CA TYR A 84 4.55 -6.71 -15.24
C TYR A 84 5.12 -5.94 -14.04
N LEU A 85 5.83 -6.64 -13.15
CA LEU A 85 6.49 -6.13 -11.94
C LEU A 85 7.96 -6.52 -11.98
#